data_AF-A0A931U4C1-F1
#
_entry.id   AF-A0A931U4C1-F1
#
_cell.length_a   1.000
_cell.length_b   1.000
_cell.length_c   1.000
_cell.angle_alpha   90.00
_cell.angle_beta   90.00
_cell.angle_gamma   90.00
#
_symmetry.space_group_name_H-M   'P 1'
#
loop_
_entity.id
_entity.type
_entity.pdbx_description
1 polymer ?
#
loop_
_entity_poly.entity_id
_entity_poly.type
_entity_poly.pdbx_seq_one_letter_code
_entity_poly.pdbx_strand_id
1 'polypeptide(L)'
;TSSRSFVISGSRATAASLFYNVNTRRIGILGLKDVVFFDEVAHAEFDDALTTLSVLKDYMQTGRFSRLGQEFTAQASIVLGGNLDCEVAEQRPSRRYVHLFEPLPEELQDPAFLDRIHAYHPGWEMPKIEPENYADGYGFITDYLAEIFVRLRRRNFQTVVESASNLSGLGERNQTAVKKTAAGLLKLLFPHRTVETVKEHELAPCLAFGNGCRQRIIDQLAVILPGEFAGIRIAASVAQ
;
A
#
# COMPACT_ATOMS: atom_id res chain seq x y z
N THR A 1 -3.49 8.83 -17.04
CA THR A 1 -2.79 7.57 -16.68
C THR A 1 -1.35 7.68 -17.17
N SER A 2 -0.36 7.39 -16.32
CA SER A 2 1.07 7.50 -16.69
C SER A 2 1.59 6.16 -17.21
N SER A 3 2.61 6.18 -18.08
CA SER A 3 3.33 4.97 -18.53
C SER A 3 3.90 4.14 -17.36
N ARG A 4 4.13 4.78 -16.20
CA ARG A 4 4.63 4.17 -14.95
C ARG A 4 3.59 3.37 -14.17
N SER A 5 2.31 3.63 -14.42
CA SER A 5 1.20 3.02 -13.70
C SER A 5 0.37 2.11 -14.62
N PHE A 6 -0.28 1.11 -14.06
CA PHE A 6 -1.32 0.35 -14.74
C PHE A 6 -2.53 0.19 -13.83
N VAL A 7 -3.72 0.43 -14.36
CA VAL A 7 -4.99 0.30 -13.64
C VAL A 7 -5.69 -0.95 -14.16
N ILE A 8 -6.14 -1.79 -13.24
CA ILE A 8 -6.98 -2.95 -13.51
C ILE A 8 -8.37 -2.60 -12.98
N SER A 9 -9.35 -2.46 -13.88
CA SER A 9 -10.74 -2.17 -13.52
C SER A 9 -11.64 -3.21 -14.17
N GLY A 10 -12.42 -3.95 -13.36
CA GLY A 10 -13.47 -4.87 -13.84
C GLY A 10 -13.03 -5.97 -14.81
N SER A 11 -11.73 -6.19 -14.99
CA SER A 11 -11.18 -7.22 -15.86
C SER A 11 -10.61 -8.36 -15.03
N ARG A 12 -10.89 -9.59 -15.46
CA ARG A 12 -10.32 -10.82 -14.93
C ARG A 12 -8.78 -10.75 -14.92
N ALA A 13 -8.21 -10.67 -13.73
CA ALA A 13 -6.77 -10.60 -13.52
C ALA A 13 -6.20 -12.02 -13.46
N THR A 14 -5.44 -12.41 -14.48
CA THR A 14 -4.81 -13.72 -14.51
C THR A 14 -3.41 -13.66 -13.95
N ALA A 15 -2.94 -14.74 -13.32
CA ALA A 15 -1.55 -14.86 -12.88
C ALA A 15 -0.55 -14.56 -14.03
N ALA A 16 -0.90 -14.93 -15.27
CA ALA A 16 -0.06 -14.69 -16.44
C ALA A 16 0.04 -13.20 -16.79
N SER A 17 -1.07 -12.46 -16.69
CA SER A 17 -1.09 -11.01 -16.91
C SER A 17 -0.34 -10.24 -15.83
N LEU A 18 -0.43 -10.69 -14.58
CA LEU A 18 0.21 -10.04 -13.43
C LEU A 18 1.72 -10.30 -13.38
N PHE A 19 2.15 -11.56 -13.58
CA PHE A 19 3.51 -11.99 -13.27
C PHE A 19 4.35 -12.34 -14.50
N TYR A 20 4.04 -13.47 -15.14
CA TYR A 20 4.79 -13.97 -16.28
C TYR A 20 3.92 -14.90 -17.10
N ASN A 21 3.82 -14.62 -18.39
CA ASN A 21 3.14 -15.48 -19.35
C ASN A 21 4.14 -16.48 -19.92
N VAL A 22 3.95 -17.74 -19.56
CA VAL A 22 4.78 -18.87 -19.97
C VAL A 22 4.76 -19.09 -21.48
N ASN A 23 3.57 -19.01 -22.09
CA ASN A 23 3.38 -19.30 -23.49
C ASN A 23 4.06 -18.25 -24.38
N THR A 24 3.95 -16.98 -24.01
CA THR A 24 4.55 -15.87 -24.77
C THR A 24 5.95 -15.50 -24.30
N ARG A 25 6.43 -16.08 -23.19
CA ARG A 25 7.67 -15.71 -22.49
C ARG A 25 7.79 -14.21 -22.19
N ARG A 26 6.67 -13.59 -21.80
CA ARG A 26 6.61 -12.15 -21.52
C ARG A 26 6.36 -11.91 -20.04
N ILE A 27 7.08 -10.95 -19.49
CA ILE A 27 6.86 -10.47 -18.13
C ILE A 27 5.52 -9.71 -18.05
N GLY A 28 4.80 -9.95 -16.96
CA GLY A 28 3.51 -9.35 -16.66
C GLY A 28 3.65 -7.93 -16.10
N ILE A 29 2.51 -7.31 -15.80
CA ILE A 29 2.45 -5.90 -15.42
C ILE A 29 3.23 -5.55 -14.16
N LEU A 30 3.34 -6.46 -13.18
CA LEU A 30 4.11 -6.20 -11.95
C LEU A 30 5.62 -6.08 -12.22
N GLY A 31 6.12 -6.73 -13.27
CA GLY A 31 7.51 -6.58 -13.69
C GLY A 31 7.78 -5.40 -14.62
N LEU A 32 6.74 -4.74 -15.13
CA LEU A 32 6.86 -3.66 -16.13
C LEU A 32 6.54 -2.26 -15.57
N LYS A 33 5.81 -2.19 -14.46
CA LYS A 33 5.24 -0.95 -13.93
C LYS A 33 5.80 -0.60 -12.57
N ASP A 34 5.76 0.68 -12.23
CA ASP A 34 6.13 1.18 -10.89
C ASP A 34 4.94 1.08 -9.91
N VAL A 35 3.71 1.15 -10.43
CA VAL A 35 2.47 1.02 -9.66
C VAL A 35 1.43 0.21 -10.44
N VAL A 36 0.82 -0.77 -9.77
CA VAL A 36 -0.36 -1.49 -10.26
C VAL A 36 -1.51 -1.19 -9.31
N PHE A 37 -2.57 -0.60 -9.84
CA PHE A 37 -3.76 -0.20 -9.10
C PHE A 37 -4.93 -1.11 -9.48
N PHE A 38 -5.45 -1.86 -8.51
CA PHE A 38 -6.68 -2.61 -8.65
C PHE A 38 -7.82 -1.69 -8.27
N ASP A 39 -8.50 -1.16 -9.27
CA ASP A 39 -9.68 -0.31 -9.09
C ASP A 39 -10.93 -1.18 -8.97
N GLU A 40 -11.86 -0.75 -8.13
CA GLU A 40 -13.04 -1.54 -7.76
C GLU A 40 -12.68 -2.99 -7.42
N VAL A 41 -11.70 -3.18 -6.53
CA VAL A 41 -11.13 -4.49 -6.19
C VAL A 41 -12.18 -5.53 -5.79
N ALA A 42 -13.34 -5.11 -5.29
CA ALA A 42 -14.48 -5.97 -4.98
C ALA A 42 -14.99 -6.79 -6.18
N HIS A 43 -14.81 -6.28 -7.40
CA HIS A 43 -15.20 -6.95 -8.65
C HIS A 43 -14.03 -7.63 -9.37
N ALA A 44 -12.85 -7.72 -8.73
CA ALA A 44 -11.70 -8.37 -9.33
C ALA A 44 -11.89 -9.90 -9.32
N GLU A 45 -11.89 -10.52 -10.50
CA GLU A 45 -11.89 -11.98 -10.66
C GLU A 45 -10.47 -12.50 -10.91
N PHE A 46 -10.10 -13.59 -10.25
CA PHE A 46 -8.84 -14.29 -10.47
C PHE A 46 -9.08 -15.70 -11.03
N ASP A 47 -8.64 -15.98 -12.26
CA ASP A 47 -8.82 -17.30 -12.91
C ASP A 47 -8.17 -18.47 -12.12
N ASP A 48 -7.05 -18.19 -11.45
CA ASP A 48 -6.30 -19.15 -10.64
C ASP A 48 -5.91 -18.45 -9.33
N ALA A 49 -6.92 -18.21 -8.49
CA ALA A 49 -6.80 -17.37 -7.31
C ALA A 49 -5.75 -17.89 -6.32
N LEU A 50 -5.73 -19.21 -6.04
CA LEU A 50 -4.78 -19.82 -5.12
C LEU A 50 -3.33 -19.62 -5.56
N THR A 51 -3.02 -19.91 -6.82
CA THR A 51 -1.66 -19.71 -7.35
C THR A 51 -1.31 -18.23 -7.40
N THR A 52 -2.25 -17.38 -7.85
CA THR A 52 -2.03 -15.92 -7.91
C THR A 52 -1.70 -15.36 -6.53
N LEU A 53 -2.45 -15.76 -5.50
CA LEU A 53 -2.24 -15.35 -4.12
C LEU A 53 -0.92 -15.84 -3.54
N SER A 54 -0.54 -17.09 -3.80
CA SER A 54 0.76 -17.61 -3.35
C SER A 54 1.89 -16.76 -3.91
N VAL A 55 1.86 -16.49 -5.21
CA VAL A 55 2.88 -15.66 -5.87
C VAL A 55 2.84 -14.20 -5.38
N LEU A 56 1.64 -13.66 -5.12
CA LEU A 56 1.49 -12.33 -4.51
C LEU A 56 2.11 -12.27 -3.11
N LYS A 57 1.88 -13.28 -2.26
CA LYS A 57 2.44 -13.34 -0.90
C LYS A 57 3.97 -13.36 -0.92
N ASP A 58 4.55 -14.13 -1.82
CA ASP A 58 6.02 -14.19 -2.01
C ASP A 58 6.56 -12.85 -2.53
N TYR A 59 5.88 -12.27 -3.52
CA TYR A 59 6.23 -10.97 -4.09
C TYR A 59 6.17 -9.84 -3.06
N MET A 60 5.11 -9.77 -2.26
CA MET A 60 4.94 -8.72 -1.25
C MET A 60 5.96 -8.82 -0.11
N GLN A 61 6.47 -10.03 0.17
CA GLN A 61 7.50 -10.25 1.18
C GLN A 61 8.91 -9.95 0.65
N THR A 62 9.23 -10.38 -0.57
CA THR A 62 10.61 -10.40 -1.08
C THR A 62 10.90 -9.38 -2.18
N GLY A 63 9.86 -8.84 -2.83
CA GLY A 63 9.98 -8.09 -4.08
C GLY A 63 10.28 -8.96 -5.30
N ARG A 64 10.16 -10.29 -5.17
CA ARG A 64 10.46 -11.25 -6.23
C ARG A 64 9.33 -12.22 -6.44
N PHE A 65 9.18 -12.70 -7.67
CA PHE A 65 8.25 -13.77 -7.99
C PHE A 65 8.93 -14.79 -8.89
N SER A 66 8.59 -16.06 -8.67
CA SER A 66 9.15 -17.17 -9.43
C SER A 66 8.06 -17.90 -10.20
N ARG A 67 8.32 -18.19 -11.47
CA ARG A 67 7.40 -18.97 -12.31
C ARG A 67 8.19 -19.87 -13.25
N LEU A 68 7.91 -21.18 -13.18
CA LEU A 68 8.62 -22.22 -13.96
C LEU A 68 10.15 -22.16 -13.87
N GLY A 69 10.67 -21.99 -12.65
CA GLY A 69 12.11 -21.96 -12.40
C GLY A 69 12.82 -20.67 -12.83
N GLN A 70 12.10 -19.67 -13.34
CA GLN A 70 12.63 -18.33 -13.57
C GLN A 70 12.22 -17.40 -12.43
N GLU A 71 13.19 -16.70 -11.85
CA GLU A 71 12.99 -15.69 -10.81
C GLU A 71 13.06 -14.29 -11.43
N PHE A 72 12.06 -13.47 -11.14
CA PHE A 72 11.99 -12.07 -11.56
C PHE A 72 11.96 -11.17 -10.34
N THR A 73 12.78 -10.11 -10.35
CA THR A 73 12.70 -9.04 -9.36
C THR A 73 11.87 -7.91 -9.92
N ALA A 74 10.93 -7.40 -9.12
CA ALA A 74 10.06 -6.30 -9.50
C ALA A 74 9.97 -5.27 -8.37
N GLN A 75 9.70 -4.02 -8.75
CA GLN A 75 9.62 -2.90 -7.81
C GLN A 75 8.22 -2.28 -7.77
N ALA A 76 7.23 -2.87 -8.45
CA ALA A 76 5.87 -2.36 -8.51
C ALA A 76 5.22 -2.30 -7.12
N SER A 77 4.66 -1.15 -6.78
CA SER A 77 3.72 -1.05 -5.65
C SER A 77 2.34 -1.54 -6.09
N ILE A 78 1.68 -2.33 -5.23
CA ILE A 78 0.29 -2.73 -5.42
C ILE A 78 -0.59 -1.80 -4.61
N VAL A 79 -1.65 -1.27 -5.22
CA VAL A 79 -2.68 -0.47 -4.56
C VAL A 79 -4.02 -1.14 -4.82
N LEU A 80 -4.80 -1.35 -3.76
CA LEU A 80 -6.15 -1.89 -3.83
C LEU A 80 -7.13 -0.75 -3.53
N GLY A 81 -7.83 -0.29 -4.56
CA GLY A 81 -8.90 0.69 -4.46
C GLY A 81 -10.25 0.00 -4.44
N GLY A 82 -11.07 0.32 -3.45
CA GLY A 82 -12.41 -0.23 -3.32
C GLY A 82 -13.33 0.73 -2.58
N ASN A 83 -14.62 0.60 -2.83
CA ASN A 83 -15.64 1.39 -2.16
C ASN A 83 -16.22 0.59 -1.00
N LEU A 84 -16.40 1.27 0.13
CA LEU A 84 -17.08 0.75 1.31
C LEU A 84 -18.36 1.54 1.49
N ASP A 85 -19.45 0.85 1.80
CA ASP A 85 -20.67 1.54 2.22
C ASP A 85 -20.38 2.26 3.54
N CYS A 86 -20.53 3.58 3.54
CA CYS A 86 -20.27 4.42 4.70
C CYS A 86 -21.58 5.06 5.18
N GLU A 87 -21.80 5.04 6.48
CA GLU A 87 -22.87 5.79 7.12
C GLU A 87 -22.46 7.27 7.16
N VAL A 88 -23.04 8.05 6.24
CA VAL A 88 -22.67 9.46 5.98
C VAL A 88 -22.73 10.32 7.24
N ALA A 89 -23.67 10.03 8.15
CA ALA A 89 -23.85 10.77 9.39
C ALA A 89 -22.72 10.56 10.41
N GLU A 90 -22.12 9.36 10.44
CA GLU A 90 -21.10 8.98 11.44
C GLU A 90 -19.67 9.00 10.89
N GLN A 91 -19.49 9.26 9.58
CA GLN A 91 -18.20 9.16 8.88
C GLN A 91 -17.49 7.82 9.18
N ARG A 92 -18.27 6.74 9.19
CA ARG A 92 -17.80 5.39 9.51
C ARG A 92 -18.35 4.38 8.50
N PRO A 93 -17.63 3.26 8.28
CA PRO A 93 -18.16 2.14 7.52
C PRO A 93 -19.47 1.64 8.12
N SER A 94 -20.36 1.15 7.26
CA SER A 94 -21.64 0.59 7.66
C SER A 94 -21.44 -0.52 8.68
N ARG A 95 -22.33 -0.56 9.68
CA ARG A 95 -22.32 -1.61 10.72
C ARG A 95 -22.57 -3.02 10.18
N ARG A 96 -22.88 -3.16 8.88
CA ARG A 96 -22.98 -4.45 8.20
C ARG A 96 -21.65 -5.20 8.13
N TYR A 97 -20.53 -4.47 8.13
CA TYR A 97 -19.20 -5.07 8.08
C TYR A 97 -18.73 -5.39 9.50
N VAL A 98 -18.39 -6.66 9.73
CA VAL A 98 -17.65 -7.16 10.89
C VAL A 98 -16.19 -6.69 10.83
N HIS A 99 -15.58 -6.64 9.64
CA HIS A 99 -14.24 -6.07 9.42
C HIS A 99 -14.11 -5.35 8.08
N LEU A 100 -13.13 -4.44 7.99
CA LEU A 100 -12.95 -3.53 6.82
C LEU A 100 -12.47 -4.20 5.53
N PHE A 101 -12.15 -5.49 5.57
CA PHE A 101 -11.67 -6.27 4.42
C PHE A 101 -12.74 -7.11 3.74
N GLU A 102 -13.97 -7.15 4.28
CA GLU A 102 -15.09 -7.90 3.70
C GLU A 102 -15.46 -7.55 2.24
N PRO A 103 -15.29 -6.30 1.75
CA PRO A 103 -15.55 -6.02 0.34
C PRO A 103 -14.51 -6.61 -0.60
N LEU A 104 -13.36 -7.08 -0.12
CA LEU A 104 -12.40 -7.75 -0.99
C LEU A 104 -12.99 -9.07 -1.51
N PRO A 105 -12.60 -9.54 -2.70
CA PRO A 105 -12.89 -10.89 -3.15
C PRO A 105 -12.47 -11.91 -2.09
N GLU A 106 -13.26 -12.98 -1.93
CA GLU A 106 -13.07 -14.00 -0.89
C GLU A 106 -11.63 -14.50 -0.82
N GLU A 107 -10.99 -14.64 -1.98
CA GLU A 107 -9.63 -15.15 -2.08
C GLU A 107 -8.61 -14.14 -1.51
N LEU A 108 -8.85 -12.84 -1.63
CA LEU A 108 -8.01 -11.80 -1.02
C LEU A 108 -8.26 -11.60 0.48
N GLN A 109 -9.29 -12.21 1.07
CA GLN A 109 -9.57 -12.14 2.51
C GLN A 109 -8.68 -13.07 3.36
N ASP A 110 -7.63 -13.64 2.76
CA ASP A 110 -6.63 -14.46 3.43
C ASP A 110 -5.79 -13.64 4.45
N PRO A 111 -5.75 -14.03 5.74
CA PRO A 111 -5.02 -13.29 6.78
C PRO A 111 -3.53 -13.09 6.48
N ALA A 112 -2.87 -14.07 5.85
CA ALA A 112 -1.45 -13.96 5.52
C ALA A 112 -1.20 -12.97 4.36
N PHE A 113 -2.14 -12.85 3.42
CA PHE A 113 -2.11 -11.80 2.40
C PHE A 113 -2.37 -10.43 3.02
N LEU A 114 -3.44 -10.29 3.81
CA LEU A 114 -3.82 -9.04 4.47
C LEU A 114 -2.71 -8.51 5.38
N ASP A 115 -2.02 -9.38 6.11
CA ASP A 115 -0.91 -8.99 6.96
C ASP A 115 0.29 -8.42 6.17
N ARG A 116 0.42 -8.72 4.86
CA ARG A 116 1.46 -8.13 3.99
C ARG A 116 1.09 -6.75 3.45
N ILE A 117 -0.12 -6.25 3.67
CA ILE A 117 -0.51 -4.88 3.30
C ILE A 117 0.20 -3.89 4.22
N HIS A 118 0.89 -2.91 3.64
CA HIS A 118 1.70 -1.96 4.44
C HIS A 118 0.83 -0.88 5.10
N ALA A 119 -0.23 -0.42 4.43
CA ALA A 119 -1.06 0.67 4.93
C ALA A 119 -2.52 0.52 4.46
N TYR A 120 -3.46 0.77 5.35
CA TYR A 120 -4.87 0.95 5.03
C TYR A 120 -5.23 2.42 5.28
N HIS A 121 -5.53 3.14 4.20
CA HIS A 121 -5.97 4.53 4.26
C HIS A 121 -7.49 4.62 4.03
N PRO A 122 -8.27 5.03 5.03
CA PRO A 122 -9.73 5.10 4.93
C PRO A 122 -10.19 6.33 4.16
N GLY A 123 -10.92 6.13 3.07
CA GLY A 123 -11.45 7.22 2.25
C GLY A 123 -12.46 8.12 3.00
N TRP A 124 -13.17 7.59 4.00
CA TRP A 124 -14.15 8.36 4.78
C TRP A 124 -13.52 9.36 5.77
N GLU A 125 -12.23 9.22 6.09
CA GLU A 125 -11.51 10.21 6.90
C GLU A 125 -10.94 11.35 6.02
N MET A 126 -11.00 11.21 4.69
CA MET A 126 -10.50 12.25 3.78
C MET A 126 -11.53 13.38 3.65
N PRO A 127 -11.10 14.65 3.80
CA PRO A 127 -11.97 15.77 3.49
C PRO A 127 -12.31 15.75 1.99
N LYS A 128 -13.51 16.22 1.66
CA LYS A 128 -13.88 16.46 0.27
C LYS A 128 -13.03 17.59 -0.28
N ILE A 129 -12.59 17.44 -1.53
CA ILE A 129 -11.88 18.50 -2.23
C ILE A 129 -12.93 19.53 -2.67
N GLU A 130 -12.88 20.70 -2.05
CA GLU A 130 -13.72 21.85 -2.38
C GLU A 130 -12.98 22.77 -3.37
N PRO A 131 -13.68 23.67 -4.07
CA PRO A 131 -13.05 24.59 -5.03
C PRO A 131 -11.90 25.42 -4.44
N GLU A 132 -11.94 25.73 -3.15
CA GLU A 132 -10.88 26.45 -2.43
C GLU A 132 -9.58 25.65 -2.29
N ASN A 133 -9.63 24.33 -2.53
CA ASN A 133 -8.45 23.47 -2.54
C ASN A 133 -7.77 23.42 -3.93
N TYR A 134 -8.38 24.01 -4.96
CA TYR A 134 -7.80 24.03 -6.30
C TYR A 134 -6.64 25.02 -6.37
N ALA A 135 -5.65 24.70 -7.19
CA ALA A 135 -4.51 25.57 -7.40
C ALA A 135 -4.91 26.75 -8.30
N ASP A 136 -4.71 27.98 -7.81
CA ASP A 136 -4.82 29.20 -8.61
C ASP A 136 -3.56 29.40 -9.46
N GLY A 137 -3.44 28.65 -10.56
CA GLY A 137 -2.31 28.82 -11.49
C GLY A 137 -1.96 27.61 -12.35
N TYR A 138 -0.75 27.60 -12.88
CA TYR A 138 -0.26 26.51 -13.73
C TYR A 138 -0.01 25.24 -12.90
N GLY A 139 -0.63 24.15 -13.31
CA GLY A 139 -0.37 22.82 -12.80
C GLY A 139 0.67 22.06 -13.63
N PHE A 140 1.24 21.01 -13.06
CA PHE A 140 2.05 20.06 -13.81
C PHE A 140 1.15 19.13 -14.63
N ILE A 141 1.56 18.85 -15.87
CA ILE A 141 0.98 17.73 -16.61
C ILE A 141 1.28 16.41 -15.88
N THR A 142 0.33 15.47 -15.92
CA THR A 142 0.38 14.24 -15.11
C THR A 142 1.64 13.41 -15.34
N ASP A 143 2.14 13.33 -16.59
CA ASP A 143 3.35 12.56 -16.89
C ASP A 143 4.62 13.18 -16.32
N TYR A 144 4.69 14.52 -16.31
CA TYR A 144 5.81 15.22 -15.68
C TYR A 144 5.79 15.02 -14.17
N LEU A 145 4.61 15.11 -13.55
CA LEU A 145 4.42 14.82 -12.13
C LEU A 145 4.80 13.36 -11.79
N ALA A 146 4.44 12.40 -12.64
CA ALA A 146 4.82 11.00 -12.45
C ALA A 146 6.34 10.80 -12.46
N GLU A 147 7.07 11.47 -13.35
CA GLU A 147 8.54 11.43 -13.35
C GLU A 147 9.17 12.08 -12.11
N ILE A 148 8.55 13.13 -11.55
CA ILE A 148 8.93 13.69 -10.25
C ILE A 148 8.78 12.62 -9.15
N PHE A 149 7.63 11.93 -9.10
CA PHE A 149 7.41 10.87 -8.11
C PHE A 149 8.38 9.71 -8.25
N VAL A 150 8.74 9.30 -9.48
CA VAL A 150 9.79 8.29 -9.72
C VAL A 150 11.14 8.76 -9.17
N ARG A 151 11.52 10.03 -9.39
CA ARG A 151 12.76 10.59 -8.83
C ARG A 151 12.74 10.64 -7.30
N LEU A 152 11.61 11.03 -6.70
CA LEU A 152 11.44 11.03 -5.24
C LEU A 152 11.49 9.61 -4.67
N ARG A 153 10.89 8.63 -5.34
CA ARG A 153 10.88 7.21 -4.92
C ARG A 153 12.30 6.68 -4.72
N ARG A 154 13.25 7.05 -5.58
CA ARG A 154 14.66 6.64 -5.52
C ARG A 154 15.44 7.18 -4.31
N ARG A 155 14.97 8.24 -3.66
CA ARG A 155 15.62 8.76 -2.45
C ARG A 155 15.42 7.80 -1.28
N ASN A 156 16.47 7.45 -0.56
CA ASN A 156 16.36 6.50 0.55
C ASN A 156 16.06 7.19 1.89
N PHE A 157 14.79 7.53 2.14
CA PHE A 157 14.35 8.10 3.42
C PHE A 157 14.09 7.04 4.50
N GLN A 158 14.10 5.75 4.15
CA GLN A 158 13.83 4.68 5.11
C GLN A 158 14.92 4.62 6.20
N THR A 159 16.17 4.90 5.84
CA THR A 159 17.29 4.96 6.79
C THR A 159 17.10 6.03 7.85
N VAL A 160 16.61 7.22 7.47
CA VAL A 160 16.29 8.29 8.43
C VAL A 160 15.21 7.84 9.38
N VAL A 161 14.11 7.33 8.84
CA VAL A 161 12.98 6.85 9.65
C VAL A 161 13.45 5.80 10.64
N GLU A 162 14.24 4.81 10.18
CA GLU A 162 14.81 3.77 11.04
C GLU A 162 15.75 4.30 12.12
N SER A 163 16.63 5.24 11.79
CA SER A 163 17.57 5.82 12.76
C SER A 163 16.92 6.77 13.77
N ALA A 164 15.84 7.45 13.37
CA ALA A 164 15.20 8.50 14.15
C ALA A 164 13.88 8.04 14.77
N SER A 165 13.51 6.75 14.67
CA SER A 165 12.30 6.22 15.30
C SER A 165 12.60 5.03 16.19
N ASN A 166 11.84 4.94 17.29
CA ASN A 166 11.81 3.75 18.11
C ASN A 166 10.77 2.77 17.53
N LEU A 167 11.27 1.73 16.87
CA LEU A 167 10.47 0.63 16.30
C LEU A 167 10.53 -0.66 17.15
N SER A 168 11.13 -0.58 18.33
CA SER A 168 11.30 -1.75 19.21
C SER A 168 9.95 -2.37 19.61
N GLY A 169 9.93 -3.69 19.79
CA GLY A 169 8.71 -4.44 20.13
C GLY A 169 7.77 -4.73 18.96
N LEU A 170 8.00 -4.17 17.77
CA LEU A 170 7.24 -4.49 16.57
C LEU A 170 7.88 -5.65 15.81
N GLY A 171 7.07 -6.57 15.27
CA GLY A 171 7.55 -7.56 14.31
C GLY A 171 8.08 -6.92 13.02
N GLU A 172 8.99 -7.60 12.32
CA GLU A 172 9.69 -7.07 11.13
C GLU A 172 8.73 -6.51 10.06
N ARG A 173 7.60 -7.19 9.84
CA ARG A 173 6.57 -6.76 8.88
C ARG A 173 5.90 -5.45 9.30
N ASN A 174 5.59 -5.30 10.59
CA ASN A 174 5.04 -4.07 11.15
C ASN A 174 6.03 -2.90 11.06
N GLN A 175 7.30 -3.15 11.38
CA GLN A 175 8.36 -2.15 11.24
C GLN A 175 8.49 -1.69 9.77
N THR A 176 8.52 -2.65 8.84
CA THR A 176 8.63 -2.37 7.40
C THR A 176 7.44 -1.56 6.88
N ALA A 177 6.22 -1.90 7.31
CA ALA A 177 4.99 -1.19 6.99
C ALA A 177 5.03 0.29 7.43
N VAL A 178 5.34 0.54 8.71
CA VAL A 178 5.43 1.90 9.24
C VAL A 178 6.57 2.67 8.58
N LYS A 179 7.76 2.07 8.46
CA LYS A 179 8.95 2.69 7.87
C LYS A 179 8.72 3.13 6.43
N LYS A 180 8.19 2.25 5.57
CA LYS A 180 7.91 2.57 4.17
C LYS A 180 6.84 3.64 4.03
N THR A 181 5.79 3.60 4.85
CA THR A 181 4.70 4.58 4.82
C THR A 181 5.20 5.96 5.22
N ALA A 182 5.89 6.07 6.36
CA ALA A 182 6.45 7.34 6.84
C ALA A 182 7.50 7.91 5.86
N ALA A 183 8.39 7.06 5.33
CA ALA A 183 9.39 7.48 4.34
C ALA A 183 8.74 7.95 3.03
N GLY A 184 7.61 7.35 2.61
CA GLY A 184 6.82 7.79 1.47
C GLY A 184 6.23 9.17 1.69
N LEU A 185 5.61 9.39 2.85
CA LEU A 185 5.00 10.67 3.21
C LEU A 185 6.03 11.80 3.32
N LEU A 186 7.20 11.54 3.92
CA LEU A 186 8.28 12.53 4.00
C LEU A 186 8.69 13.04 2.62
N LYS A 187 8.77 12.15 1.62
CA LYS A 187 9.12 12.52 0.24
C LYS A 187 8.05 13.38 -0.42
N LEU A 188 6.78 13.15 -0.10
CA LEU A 188 5.64 13.84 -0.71
C LEU A 188 5.38 15.20 -0.04
N LEU A 189 5.40 15.25 1.29
CA LEU A 189 5.10 16.45 2.07
C LEU A 189 6.31 17.38 2.19
N PHE A 190 7.52 16.82 2.22
CA PHE A 190 8.77 17.57 2.38
C PHE A 190 9.77 17.27 1.24
N PRO A 191 9.40 17.48 -0.04
CA PRO A 191 10.24 17.12 -1.18
C PRO A 191 11.55 17.91 -1.27
N HIS A 192 11.62 19.04 -0.57
CA HIS A 192 12.80 19.91 -0.44
C HIS A 192 13.82 19.38 0.58
N ARG A 193 13.46 18.41 1.41
CA ARG A 193 14.37 17.79 2.38
C ARG A 193 15.27 16.74 1.72
N THR A 194 16.40 16.54 2.37
CA THR A 194 17.33 15.43 2.18
C THR A 194 17.34 14.56 3.42
N VAL A 195 17.98 13.39 3.36
CA VAL A 195 18.10 12.45 4.47
C VAL A 195 18.65 13.12 5.73
N GLU A 196 19.59 14.05 5.55
CA GLU A 196 20.32 14.73 6.62
C GLU A 196 19.57 15.95 7.19
N THR A 197 18.54 16.43 6.50
CA THR A 197 17.87 17.71 6.83
C THR A 197 16.44 17.54 7.33
N VAL A 198 15.91 16.32 7.36
CA VAL A 198 14.60 16.00 7.95
C VAL A 198 14.61 16.38 9.42
N LYS A 199 13.55 17.06 9.86
CA LYS A 199 13.37 17.43 11.26
C LYS A 199 12.40 16.49 11.96
N GLU A 200 12.56 16.34 13.27
CA GLU A 200 11.69 15.52 14.11
C GLU A 200 10.21 15.89 13.98
N HIS A 201 9.86 17.17 14.02
CA HIS A 201 8.46 17.62 13.89
C HIS A 201 7.86 17.34 12.50
N GLU A 202 8.69 17.09 11.48
CA GLU A 202 8.25 16.67 10.14
C GLU A 202 8.06 15.14 10.08
N LEU A 203 8.92 14.39 10.78
CA LEU A 203 8.85 12.93 10.87
C LEU A 203 7.69 12.43 11.74
N ALA A 204 7.45 13.07 12.88
CA ALA A 204 6.42 12.69 13.85
C ALA A 204 5.02 12.48 13.24
N PRO A 205 4.46 13.41 12.44
CA PRO A 205 3.15 13.20 11.81
C PRO A 205 3.18 12.08 10.76
N CYS A 206 4.30 11.89 10.04
CA CYS A 206 4.44 10.78 9.08
C CYS A 206 4.45 9.41 9.78
N LEU A 207 5.11 9.30 10.94
CA LEU A 207 5.08 8.10 11.77
C LEU A 207 3.70 7.85 12.36
N ALA A 208 3.05 8.88 12.89
CA ALA A 208 1.71 8.76 13.45
C ALA A 208 0.70 8.26 12.41
N PHE A 209 0.75 8.79 11.18
CA PHE A 209 -0.07 8.32 10.08
C PHE A 209 0.26 6.87 9.70
N GLY A 210 1.55 6.52 9.61
CA GLY A 210 2.00 5.15 9.33
C GLY A 210 1.52 4.15 10.37
N ASN A 211 1.60 4.51 11.66
CA ASN A 211 1.09 3.73 12.77
C ASN A 211 -0.43 3.51 12.65
N GLY A 212 -1.20 4.58 12.44
CA GLY A 212 -2.66 4.47 12.30
C GLY A 212 -3.07 3.57 11.13
N CYS A 213 -2.40 3.73 9.97
CA CYS A 213 -2.66 2.89 8.80
C CYS A 213 -2.35 1.41 9.05
N ARG A 214 -1.24 1.11 9.73
CA ARG A 214 -0.86 -0.27 10.03
C ARG A 214 -1.66 -0.87 11.17
N GLN A 215 -1.95 -0.11 12.23
CA GLN A 215 -2.79 -0.53 13.34
C GLN A 215 -4.18 -0.94 12.85
N ARG A 216 -4.78 -0.18 11.92
CA ARG A 216 -6.09 -0.50 11.37
C ARG A 216 -6.13 -1.90 10.73
N ILE A 217 -5.07 -2.29 10.02
CA ILE A 217 -4.92 -3.64 9.44
C ILE A 217 -4.85 -4.69 10.56
N ILE A 218 -4.00 -4.46 11.57
CA ILE A 218 -3.84 -5.36 12.72
C ILE A 218 -5.15 -5.52 13.50
N ASP A 219 -5.90 -4.44 13.69
CA ASP A 219 -7.21 -4.47 14.36
C ASP A 219 -8.20 -5.34 13.58
N GLN A 220 -8.19 -5.25 12.25
CA GLN A 220 -9.05 -6.13 11.42
C GLN A 220 -8.59 -7.59 11.49
N LEU A 221 -7.28 -7.84 11.44
CA LEU A 221 -6.73 -9.18 11.61
C LEU A 221 -7.01 -9.75 12.99
N ALA A 222 -7.09 -8.92 14.03
CA ALA A 222 -7.50 -9.35 15.36
C ALA A 222 -8.97 -9.73 15.45
N VAL A 223 -9.82 -9.23 14.55
CA VAL A 223 -11.22 -9.69 14.40
C VAL A 223 -11.27 -11.01 13.63
N ILE A 224 -10.49 -11.13 12.54
CA ILE A 224 -10.49 -12.32 11.67
C ILE A 224 -9.78 -13.52 12.32
N LEU A 225 -8.62 -13.30 12.93
CA LEU A 225 -7.79 -14.33 13.56
C LEU A 225 -7.27 -13.83 14.94
N PRO A 226 -8.14 -13.79 15.96
CA PRO A 226 -7.81 -13.20 17.25
C PRO A 226 -6.60 -13.85 17.95
N GLY A 227 -6.42 -15.17 17.79
CA GLY A 227 -5.34 -15.91 18.45
C GLY A 227 -3.92 -15.46 18.08
N GLU A 228 -3.75 -14.83 16.92
CA GLU A 228 -2.43 -14.36 16.45
C GLU A 228 -2.26 -12.84 16.59
N PHE A 229 -3.34 -12.08 16.38
CA PHE A 229 -3.25 -10.62 16.25
C PHE A 229 -3.82 -9.81 17.43
N ALA A 230 -4.57 -10.44 18.33
CA ALA A 230 -5.16 -9.72 19.46
C ALA A 230 -4.09 -9.13 20.38
N GLY A 231 -4.26 -7.86 20.75
CA GLY A 231 -3.36 -7.15 21.67
C GLY A 231 -2.12 -6.55 21.01
N ILE A 232 -1.88 -6.78 19.72
CA ILE A 232 -0.77 -6.12 19.01
C ILE A 232 -1.06 -4.62 18.87
N ARG A 233 -0.12 -3.80 19.34
CA ARG A 233 -0.16 -2.34 19.24
C ARG A 233 1.02 -1.81 18.44
N ILE A 234 0.71 -0.98 17.45
CA ILE A 234 1.66 -0.28 16.60
C ILE A 234 1.90 1.11 17.18
N ALA A 235 3.06 1.29 17.81
CA ALA A 235 3.40 2.51 18.53
C ALA A 235 4.85 2.95 18.23
N ALA A 236 5.17 3.18 16.95
CA ALA A 236 6.45 3.77 16.60
C ALA A 236 6.46 5.25 17.00
N SER A 237 7.50 5.69 17.72
CA SER A 237 7.68 7.10 18.10
C SER A 237 8.97 7.64 17.50
N VAL A 238 9.16 8.96 17.50
CA VAL A 238 10.49 9.52 17.30
C VAL A 238 11.38 9.07 18.47
N ALA A 239 12.64 8.77 18.19
CA ALA A 239 13.62 8.44 19.22
C ALA A 239 13.93 9.69 20.07
N GLN A 240 13.97 9.52 21.40
CA GLN A 240 14.38 10.56 22.34
C GLN A 240 15.88 10.82 22.29
#